data_AF-A0A9Q1BS96-F1
#
_entry.id   AF-A0A9Q1BS96-F1
#
_cell.length_a   1.000
_cell.length_b   1.000
_cell.length_c   1.000
_cell.angle_alpha   90.00
_cell.angle_beta   90.00
_cell.angle_gamma   90.00
#
_symmetry.space_group_name_H-M   'P 1'
#
loop_
_entity.id
_entity.type
_entity.pdbx_description
1 polymer ?
#
loop_
_entity_poly.entity_id
_entity_poly.type
_entity_poly.pdbx_seq_one_letter_code
_entity_poly.pdbx_strand_id
1 'polypeptide(L)'
;MRAKKHLKSKPGLRDIYISDDLTRLRRKTVNHTRNDPRISKVWTIDGKISCVLKEDGKERKILLDSLTDVVKLGWSNEEMNDLELYLEL
;
A
#
# COMPACT_ATOMS: atom_id res chain seq x y z
N MET A 1 -0.52 -11.19 11.17
CA MET A 1 -1.71 -10.73 10.40
C MET A 1 -2.53 -9.77 11.27
N ARG A 2 -2.76 -8.52 10.85
CA ARG A 2 -3.63 -7.58 11.59
C ARG A 2 -5.09 -7.87 11.21
N ALA A 3 -5.93 -8.16 12.20
CA ALA A 3 -7.32 -8.49 11.98
C ALA A 3 -8.03 -7.36 11.21
N LYS A 4 -8.70 -7.71 10.09
CA LYS A 4 -9.63 -6.80 9.42
C LYS A 4 -10.67 -6.36 10.46
N LYS A 5 -11.03 -5.07 10.50
CA LYS A 5 -12.13 -4.59 11.36
C LYS A 5 -13.40 -5.33 10.95
N HIS A 6 -13.79 -6.34 11.72
CA HIS A 6 -15.09 -6.98 11.56
C HIS A 6 -16.16 -6.02 12.03
N LEU A 7 -17.14 -5.73 11.17
CA LEU A 7 -18.45 -5.34 11.66
C LEU A 7 -18.92 -6.47 12.57
N LYS A 8 -19.51 -6.15 13.74
CA LYS A 8 -19.95 -7.14 14.75
C LYS A 8 -20.42 -8.43 14.08
N SER A 9 -19.75 -9.55 14.35
CA SER A 9 -20.13 -10.84 13.78
C SER A 9 -21.53 -11.16 14.26
N LYS A 10 -22.49 -11.12 13.34
CA LYS A 10 -23.85 -11.59 13.60
C LYS A 10 -23.91 -13.03 13.10
N PRO A 11 -24.17 -14.03 13.96
CA PRO A 11 -24.36 -15.40 13.53
C PRO A 11 -25.42 -15.46 12.42
N GLY A 12 -25.11 -16.13 11.31
CA GLY A 12 -26.03 -16.27 10.17
C GLY A 12 -25.92 -15.20 9.07
N LEU A 13 -25.10 -14.16 9.25
CA LEU A 13 -24.81 -13.17 8.19
C LEU A 13 -23.43 -13.44 7.58
N ARG A 14 -23.35 -13.33 6.24
CA ARG A 14 -22.07 -13.46 5.51
C ARG A 14 -21.15 -12.28 5.82
N ASP A 15 -19.86 -12.54 5.79
CA ASP A 15 -18.86 -11.48 5.92
C ASP A 15 -18.94 -10.51 4.75
N ILE A 16 -18.94 -9.21 5.07
CA ILE A 16 -18.93 -8.13 4.09
C ILE A 16 -17.54 -7.49 4.14
N TYR A 17 -16.90 -7.38 2.98
CA TYR A 17 -15.63 -6.69 2.83
C TYR A 17 -15.84 -5.40 2.06
N ILE A 18 -15.28 -4.31 2.60
CA ILE A 18 -15.19 -3.03 1.91
C ILE A 18 -13.77 -2.92 1.37
N SER A 19 -13.64 -2.71 0.07
CA SER A 19 -12.39 -2.48 -0.61
C SER A 19 -12.38 -1.10 -1.25
N ASP A 20 -11.26 -0.40 -1.15
CA ASP A 20 -11.08 0.84 -1.88
C ASP A 20 -11.04 0.59 -3.38
N ASP A 21 -11.72 1.43 -4.15
CA ASP A 21 -11.65 1.42 -5.60
C ASP A 21 -10.39 2.13 -6.08
N LEU A 22 -9.31 1.36 -6.20
CA LEU A 22 -8.03 1.83 -6.69
C LEU A 22 -7.86 1.42 -8.16
N THR A 23 -7.26 2.32 -8.95
CA THR A 23 -6.78 1.99 -10.30
C THR A 23 -5.86 0.77 -10.25
N ARG A 24 -5.79 0.01 -11.36
CA ARG A 24 -4.97 -1.21 -11.45
C ARG A 24 -3.55 -0.99 -10.95
N LEU A 25 -2.94 0.12 -11.36
CA LEU A 25 -1.56 0.42 -11.04
C LEU A 25 -1.40 0.84 -9.57
N ARG A 26 -2.30 1.66 -9.02
CA ARG A 26 -2.34 1.95 -7.56
C ARG A 26 -2.51 0.69 -6.73
N ARG A 27 -3.35 -0.24 -7.17
CA ARG A 27 -3.54 -1.54 -6.50
C ARG A 27 -2.26 -2.36 -6.50
N LYS A 28 -1.53 -2.41 -7.63
CA LYS A 28 -0.20 -3.04 -7.71
C LYS A 28 0.76 -2.40 -6.70
N THR A 29 0.87 -1.06 -6.70
CA THR A 29 1.72 -0.32 -5.75
C THR A 29 1.37 -0.66 -4.31
N VAL A 30 0.09 -0.58 -3.90
CA VAL A 30 -0.34 -0.93 -2.53
C VAL A 30 0.05 -2.35 -2.15
N ASN A 31 -0.13 -3.31 -3.05
CA ASN A 31 0.20 -4.70 -2.78
C ASN A 31 1.72 -4.89 -2.60
N HIS A 32 2.52 -4.25 -3.45
CA HIS A 32 3.98 -4.27 -3.32
C HIS A 32 4.44 -3.60 -2.02
N THR A 33 3.92 -2.41 -1.71
CA THR A 33 4.16 -1.70 -0.43
C THR A 33 3.78 -2.55 0.79
N ARG A 34 2.75 -3.38 0.71
CA ARG A 34 2.34 -4.28 1.81
C ARG A 34 3.28 -5.46 2.01
N ASN A 35 3.97 -5.87 0.96
CA ASN A 35 4.91 -7.00 0.98
C ASN A 35 6.37 -6.54 1.23
N ASP A 36 6.63 -5.23 1.17
CA ASP A 36 7.96 -4.67 1.42
C ASP A 36 8.35 -4.83 2.91
N PRO A 37 9.46 -5.53 3.22
CA PRO A 37 9.90 -5.76 4.60
C PRO A 37 10.31 -4.48 5.34
N ARG A 38 10.64 -3.41 4.61
CA ARG A 38 10.95 -2.09 5.18
C ARG A 38 9.70 -1.39 5.70
N ILE A 39 8.50 -1.86 5.35
CA ILE A 39 7.25 -1.15 5.64
C ILE A 39 6.51 -1.83 6.78
N SER A 40 6.19 -1.06 7.83
CA SER A 40 5.47 -1.57 9.00
C SER A 40 3.96 -1.54 8.84
N LYS A 41 3.44 -0.60 8.04
CA LYS A 41 2.01 -0.36 7.91
C LYS A 41 1.69 0.33 6.59
N VAL A 42 0.56 -0.06 5.99
CA VAL A 42 0.03 0.53 4.74
C VAL A 42 -1.47 0.73 4.87
N TRP A 43 -1.96 1.88 4.41
CA TRP A 43 -3.39 2.17 4.28
C TRP A 43 -3.63 3.16 3.14
N THR A 44 -4.87 3.27 2.74
CA THR A 44 -5.32 4.12 1.64
C THR A 44 -6.41 5.05 2.12
N ILE A 45 -6.38 6.29 1.64
CA ILE A 45 -7.37 7.34 1.90
C ILE A 45 -7.49 8.15 0.62
N ASP A 46 -8.69 8.27 0.07
CA ASP A 46 -8.98 9.05 -1.14
C ASP A 46 -8.06 8.71 -2.33
N GLY A 47 -7.78 7.43 -2.54
CA GLY A 47 -6.89 6.94 -3.60
C GLY A 47 -5.40 7.15 -3.36
N LYS A 48 -5.01 7.85 -2.28
CA LYS A 48 -3.61 8.05 -1.87
C LYS A 48 -3.13 6.91 -1.00
N ILE A 49 -1.87 6.52 -1.15
CA ILE A 49 -1.27 5.43 -0.39
C ILE A 49 -0.44 6.04 0.73
N SER A 50 -0.79 5.74 1.97
CA SER A 50 0.00 6.11 3.15
C SER A 50 0.69 4.87 3.70
N CYS A 51 1.97 4.99 4.04
CA CYS A 51 2.73 3.92 4.65
C CYS A 51 3.67 4.44 5.74
N VAL A 52 4.17 3.51 6.55
CA VAL A 52 5.19 3.77 7.57
C VAL A 52 6.42 2.94 7.22
N LEU A 53 7.50 3.62 6.88
CA LEU A 53 8.80 3.05 6.57
C LEU A 53 9.62 2.92 7.86
N LYS A 54 10.28 1.78 8.03
CA LYS A 54 11.24 1.51 9.09
C LYS A 54 12.65 1.75 8.55
N GLU A 55 13.31 2.78 9.05
CA GLU A 55 14.71 3.10 8.73
C GLU A 55 15.47 3.28 10.05
N ASP A 56 16.56 2.53 10.25
CA ASP A 56 17.47 2.66 11.41
C ASP A 56 16.77 2.70 12.78
N GLY A 57 15.75 1.86 12.95
CA GLY A 57 14.97 1.78 14.19
C GLY A 57 13.99 2.94 14.41
N LYS A 58 13.84 3.85 13.44
CA LYS A 58 12.84 4.92 13.41
C LYS A 58 11.73 4.60 12.42
N GLU A 59 10.53 5.04 12.75
CA GLU A 59 9.36 4.94 11.87
C GLU A 59 9.09 6.30 11.22
N ARG A 60 9.09 6.34 9.88
CA ARG A 60 8.78 7.54 9.09
C ARG A 60 7.49 7.33 8.31
N LYS A 61 6.53 8.23 8.47
CA LYS A 61 5.31 8.23 7.67
C LYS A 61 5.57 8.81 6.28
N ILE A 62 5.18 8.08 5.24
CA ILE A 62 5.32 8.48 3.84
C ILE A 62 3.95 8.46 3.17
N LEU A 63 3.67 9.51 2.38
CA LEU A 63 2.49 9.60 1.53
C LEU A 63 2.93 9.48 0.07
N LEU A 64 2.30 8.57 -0.65
CA LEU A 64 2.45 8.36 -2.09
C LEU A 64 1.19 8.89 -2.77
N ASP A 65 1.25 10.14 -3.20
CA ASP A 65 0.19 10.83 -3.94
C ASP A 65 0.38 10.72 -5.45
N SER A 66 1.60 10.42 -5.91
CA SER A 66 1.89 10.05 -7.29
C SER A 66 2.58 8.69 -7.35
N LEU A 67 2.78 8.19 -8.56
CA LEU A 67 3.60 7.02 -8.81
C LEU A 67 5.09 7.32 -8.66
N THR A 68 5.51 8.55 -8.96
CA THR A 68 6.89 8.98 -8.76
C THR A 68 7.28 9.06 -7.29
N ASP A 69 6.32 9.19 -6.38
CA ASP A 69 6.57 9.18 -4.94
C ASP A 69 7.15 7.86 -4.41
N VAL A 70 7.09 6.77 -5.19
CA VAL A 70 7.70 5.49 -4.81
C VAL A 70 9.22 5.59 -4.60
N VAL A 71 9.88 6.58 -5.22
CA VAL A 71 11.32 6.84 -4.97
C VAL A 71 11.60 7.20 -3.51
N LYS A 72 10.60 7.74 -2.79
CA LYS A 72 10.69 8.04 -1.34
C LYS A 72 10.83 6.77 -0.49
N LEU A 73 10.47 5.61 -1.05
CA LEU A 73 10.60 4.30 -0.40
C LEU A 73 11.97 3.66 -0.63
N GLY A 74 12.83 4.27 -1.46
CA GLY A 74 14.11 3.68 -1.85
C GLY A 74 13.96 2.40 -2.65
N TRP A 75 12.89 2.30 -3.45
CA TRP A 75 12.69 1.16 -4.35
C TRP A 75 13.75 1.15 -5.45
N SER A 76 14.22 -0.04 -5.80
CA SER A 76 15.17 -0.22 -6.90
C SER A 76 14.48 -0.02 -8.25
N ASN A 77 15.27 0.16 -9.31
CA ASN A 77 14.75 0.21 -10.68
C ASN A 77 14.05 -1.10 -11.08
N GLU A 78 14.45 -2.23 -10.51
CA GLU A 78 13.81 -3.54 -10.73
C GLU A 78 12.42 -3.59 -10.08
N GLU A 79 12.31 -3.15 -8.82
CA GLU A 79 11.03 -3.05 -8.10
C GLU A 79 10.06 -2.10 -8.80
N MET A 80 10.58 -1.02 -9.40
CA MET A 80 9.78 -0.10 -10.21
C MET A 80 9.37 -0.72 -11.57
N ASN A 81 10.25 -1.50 -12.21
CA ASN A 81 9.96 -2.21 -13.46
C ASN A 81 8.85 -3.26 -13.31
N ASP A 82 8.86 -4.03 -12.22
CA ASP A 82 7.85 -5.06 -11.94
C ASP A 82 6.43 -4.49 -11.82
N LEU A 83 6.33 -3.20 -11.49
CA LEU A 83 5.08 -2.47 -11.38
C LEU A 83 4.63 -1.86 -12.71
N GLU A 84 5.40 -2.05 -13.79
CA GLU A 84 5.22 -1.38 -15.09
C GLU A 84 5.15 0.15 -14.92
N LEU A 85 5.93 0.69 -13.95
CA LEU A 85 5.90 2.12 -13.60
C LEU A 85 6.62 3.02 -14.60
N TYR A 86 7.29 2.45 -15.61
CA TYR A 86 7.80 3.21 -16.73
C TYR A 86 6.63 3.70 -17.58
N LEU A 87 6.16 4.90 -17.26
CA LEU A 87 5.69 5.81 -18.29
C LEU A 87 6.86 6.00 -19.24
N GLU A 88 6.64 5.73 -20.53
CA GLU A 88 7.43 6.29 -21.62
C GLU A 88 7.58 7.79 -21.33
N LEU A 89 8.74 8.18 -20.80
CA LEU A 89 9.17 9.57 -20.66
C LEU A 89 9.92 9.97 -21.93
#